data_AF-A0A504IFF2-F1
#
_entry.id   AF-A0A504IFF2-F1
#
_cell.length_a   1.000
_cell.length_b   1.000
_cell.length_c   1.000
_cell.angle_alpha   90.00
_cell.angle_beta   90.00
_cell.angle_gamma   90.00
#
_symmetry.space_group_name_H-M   'P 1'
#
loop_
_entity.id
_entity.type
_entity.pdbx_description
1 polymer ?
#
loop_
_entity_poly.entity_id
_entity_poly.type
_entity_poly.pdbx_seq_one_letter_code
_entity_poly.pdbx_strand_id
1 'polypeptide(L)'
;DHQRANDRLKSLAEAAKMPLPPGLDAEHEEMRTRLEKLTGVEFDLAYISGQIVDHQKTVQLLECDIGSGQDPDVQHFASDILPAVLEHLQMARDIRSKLVKPALADASGQSKK
;
A
#
# COMPACT_ATOMS: atom_id res chain seq x y z
N ASP A 1 7.96 9.06 -4.24
CA ASP A 1 7.51 9.42 -2.88
C ASP A 1 7.88 8.39 -1.82
N HIS A 2 7.52 7.12 -1.98
CA HIS A 2 7.81 6.05 -0.99
C HIS A 2 9.27 6.01 -0.50
N GLN A 3 10.28 6.04 -1.37
CA GLN A 3 11.68 6.01 -0.94
C GLN A 3 12.00 7.15 0.04
N ARG A 4 11.54 8.37 -0.27
CA ARG A 4 11.78 9.54 0.58
C ARG A 4 11.05 9.42 1.91
N ALA A 5 9.83 8.89 1.92
CA ALA A 5 9.09 8.63 3.15
C ALA A 5 9.81 7.60 4.02
N ASN A 6 10.31 6.52 3.41
CA ASN A 6 11.07 5.48 4.11
C ASN A 6 12.39 6.02 4.67
N ASP A 7 13.11 6.83 3.91
CA ASP A 7 14.37 7.45 4.37
C ASP A 7 14.12 8.37 5.57
N ARG A 8 13.06 9.20 5.52
CA ARG A 8 12.65 10.05 6.65
C ARG A 8 12.28 9.23 7.88
N LEU A 9 11.45 8.20 7.73
CA LEU A 9 11.02 7.35 8.84
C LEU A 9 12.20 6.59 9.47
N LYS A 10 13.14 6.13 8.65
CA LYS A 10 14.38 5.50 9.11
C LYS A 10 15.22 6.47 9.95
N SER A 11 15.38 7.72 9.52
CA SER A 11 16.09 8.74 10.30
C SER A 11 15.43 9.01 11.65
N LEU A 12 14.09 9.02 11.72
CA LEU A 12 13.35 9.15 12.98
C LEU A 12 13.61 7.96 13.91
N ALA A 13 13.54 6.73 13.38
CA ALA A 13 13.83 5.52 14.16
C ALA A 13 15.27 5.50 14.69
N GLU A 14 16.25 5.91 13.87
CA GLU A 14 17.66 6.02 14.27
C GLU A 14 17.85 7.06 15.39
N ALA A 15 17.23 8.25 15.27
CA ALA A 15 17.27 9.29 16.30
C ALA A 15 16.64 8.81 17.62
N ALA A 16 15.54 8.07 17.54
CA ALA A 16 14.87 7.45 18.68
C ALA A 16 15.60 6.20 19.21
N LYS A 17 16.69 5.74 18.57
CA LYS A 17 17.39 4.49 18.86
C LYS A 17 16.47 3.27 18.85
N MET A 18 15.43 3.32 18.02
CA MET A 18 14.46 2.26 17.86
C MET A 18 14.93 1.30 16.77
N PRO A 19 15.07 -0.01 17.07
CA PRO A 19 15.45 -0.98 16.06
C PRO A 19 14.33 -1.15 15.01
N LEU A 20 14.71 -1.20 13.73
CA LEU A 20 13.78 -1.51 12.65
C LEU A 20 13.63 -3.02 12.46
N PRO A 21 12.45 -3.51 12.02
CA PRO A 21 12.27 -4.90 11.64
C PRO A 21 13.29 -5.32 10.55
N PRO A 22 13.81 -6.55 10.59
CA PRO A 22 14.84 -7.01 9.66
C PRO A 22 14.30 -7.39 8.27
N GLY A 23 12.98 -7.39 8.08
CA GLY A 23 12.34 -7.81 6.84
C GLY A 23 10.82 -7.66 6.90
N LEU A 24 10.15 -8.29 5.94
CA LEU A 24 8.69 -8.32 5.86
C LEU A 24 8.10 -9.13 7.02
N ASP A 25 6.90 -8.74 7.46
CA ASP A 25 6.11 -9.58 8.35
C ASP A 25 5.45 -10.75 7.58
N ALA A 26 4.78 -11.64 8.32
CA ALA A 26 4.17 -12.82 7.75
C ALA A 26 3.08 -12.51 6.70
N GLU A 27 2.32 -11.43 6.89
CA GLU A 27 1.27 -11.04 5.93
C GLU A 27 1.89 -10.61 4.60
N HIS A 28 2.93 -9.77 4.66
CA HIS A 28 3.60 -9.28 3.46
C HIS A 28 4.46 -10.37 2.78
N GLU A 29 5.02 -11.32 3.52
CA GLU A 29 5.69 -12.51 2.97
C GLU A 29 4.73 -13.43 2.21
N GLU A 30 3.53 -13.66 2.74
CA GLU A 30 2.49 -14.44 2.06
C GLU A 30 2.02 -13.73 0.79
N MET A 31 1.79 -12.42 0.87
CA MET A 31 1.44 -11.61 -0.29
C MET A 31 2.51 -11.69 -1.38
N ARG A 32 3.80 -11.54 -1.03
CA ARG A 32 4.92 -11.68 -1.98
C ARG A 32 4.89 -13.05 -2.66
N THR A 33 4.80 -14.11 -1.87
CA THR A 33 4.79 -15.50 -2.36
C THR A 33 3.60 -15.76 -3.29
N ARG A 34 2.44 -15.16 -3.01
CA ARG A 34 1.27 -15.25 -3.88
C ARG A 34 1.51 -14.52 -5.20
N LEU A 35 2.01 -13.29 -5.14
CA LEU A 35 2.24 -12.46 -6.33
C LEU A 35 3.27 -13.08 -7.28
N GLU A 36 4.34 -13.69 -6.76
CA GLU A 36 5.36 -14.39 -7.54
C GLU A 36 4.81 -15.54 -8.40
N LYS A 37 3.65 -16.09 -8.05
CA LYS A 37 3.00 -17.20 -8.77
C LYS A 37 2.00 -16.73 -9.83
N LEU A 38 1.70 -15.43 -9.86
CA LEU A 38 0.72 -14.84 -10.77
C LEU A 38 1.44 -14.13 -11.91
N THR A 39 0.78 -14.06 -13.06
CA THR A 39 1.25 -13.30 -14.23
C THR A 39 0.05 -12.62 -14.88
N GLY A 40 0.29 -11.69 -15.82
CA GLY A 40 -0.77 -11.06 -16.60
C GLY A 40 -1.84 -10.37 -15.74
N VAL A 41 -3.11 -10.50 -16.15
CA VAL A 41 -4.24 -9.82 -15.51
C VAL A 41 -4.47 -10.31 -14.07
N GLU A 42 -4.19 -11.58 -13.78
CA GLU A 42 -4.30 -12.13 -12.43
C GLU A 42 -3.28 -11.47 -11.49
N PHE A 43 -2.06 -11.21 -11.96
CA PHE A 43 -1.06 -10.46 -11.22
C PHE A 43 -1.52 -9.02 -10.98
N ASP A 44 -1.95 -8.32 -12.03
CA ASP A 44 -2.37 -6.91 -11.94
C ASP A 44 -3.52 -6.73 -10.94
N LEU A 45 -4.52 -7.61 -10.98
CA LEU A 45 -5.66 -7.59 -10.07
C LEU A 45 -5.26 -7.90 -8.62
N ALA A 46 -4.38 -8.88 -8.40
CA ALA A 46 -3.90 -9.22 -7.06
C ALA A 46 -3.03 -8.10 -6.48
N TYR A 47 -2.11 -7.56 -7.27
CA TYR A 47 -1.20 -6.48 -6.88
C TYR A 47 -1.99 -5.23 -6.51
N ILE A 48 -2.91 -4.76 -7.36
CA ILE A 48 -3.65 -3.54 -7.09
C ILE A 48 -4.60 -3.69 -5.89
N SER A 49 -5.11 -4.90 -5.67
CA SER A 49 -5.95 -5.18 -4.50
C SER A 49 -5.15 -5.11 -3.20
N GLY A 50 -3.92 -5.66 -3.19
CA GLY A 50 -2.98 -5.53 -2.07
C GLY A 50 -2.62 -4.06 -1.80
N GLN A 51 -2.24 -3.31 -2.84
CA GLN A 51 -1.92 -1.89 -2.73
C GLN A 51 -3.07 -1.08 -2.11
N ILE A 52 -4.33 -1.34 -2.49
CA ILE A 52 -5.48 -0.64 -1.89
C ILE A 52 -5.59 -0.94 -0.40
N VAL A 53 -5.46 -2.21 0.00
CA VAL A 53 -5.54 -2.62 1.41
C VAL A 53 -4.42 -1.96 2.23
N ASP A 54 -3.17 -2.01 1.76
CA ASP A 54 -2.03 -1.49 2.51
C ASP A 54 -2.04 0.04 2.59
N HIS A 55 -2.48 0.73 1.53
CA HIS A 55 -2.66 2.19 1.62
C HIS A 55 -3.82 2.56 2.56
N GLN A 56 -4.91 1.79 2.63
CA GLN A 56 -5.97 2.02 3.62
C GLN A 56 -5.50 1.79 5.05
N LYS A 57 -4.70 0.75 5.30
CA LYS A 57 -4.06 0.53 6.62
C LYS A 57 -3.12 1.69 6.97
N THR A 58 -2.31 2.12 6.01
CA THR A 58 -1.38 3.24 6.20
C THR A 58 -2.12 4.52 6.53
N VAL A 59 -3.20 4.88 5.82
CA VAL A 59 -4.05 6.04 6.16
C VAL A 59 -4.52 5.97 7.62
N GLN A 60 -5.06 4.83 8.06
CA GLN A 60 -5.52 4.66 9.43
C GLN A 60 -4.40 4.80 10.46
N LEU A 61 -3.21 4.27 10.18
CA LEU A 61 -2.05 4.41 11.08
C LEU A 61 -1.61 5.88 11.19
N LEU A 62 -1.54 6.60 10.07
CA LEU A 62 -1.16 8.02 10.06
C LEU A 62 -2.21 8.88 10.77
N GLU A 63 -3.50 8.69 10.50
CA GLU A 63 -4.59 9.41 11.18
C GLU A 63 -4.60 9.15 12.69
N CYS A 64 -4.36 7.90 13.10
CA CYS A 64 -4.27 7.53 14.51
C CYS A 64 -3.09 8.24 15.18
N ASP A 65 -1.91 8.26 14.56
CA ASP A 65 -0.74 8.93 15.12
C ASP A 65 -0.93 10.46 15.20
N ILE A 66 -1.50 11.09 14.16
CA ILE A 66 -1.86 12.50 14.17
C ILE A 66 -2.80 12.84 15.33
N GLY A 67 -3.81 11.99 15.59
CA GLY A 67 -4.82 12.26 16.62
C GLY A 67 -4.44 11.84 18.05
N SER A 68 -3.59 10.82 18.21
CA SER A 68 -3.35 10.14 19.49
C SER A 68 -1.88 9.77 19.76
N GLY A 69 -0.98 10.05 18.81
CA GLY A 69 0.45 9.80 18.92
C GLY A 69 1.12 10.58 20.05
N GLN A 70 2.28 10.09 20.49
CA GLN A 70 3.03 10.66 21.62
C GLN A 70 4.34 11.34 21.19
N ASP A 71 4.86 10.98 20.01
CA ASP A 71 6.11 11.52 19.49
C ASP A 71 5.80 12.64 18.47
N PRO A 72 6.12 13.92 18.78
CA PRO A 72 5.77 15.03 17.92
C PRO A 72 6.45 14.99 16.53
N ASP A 73 7.62 14.36 16.42
CA ASP A 73 8.32 14.24 15.13
C ASP A 73 7.64 13.18 14.25
N VAL A 74 7.12 12.10 14.86
CA VAL A 74 6.34 11.08 14.15
C VAL A 74 4.98 11.65 13.73
N GLN A 75 4.33 12.46 14.58
CA GLN A 75 3.06 13.13 14.25
C GLN A 75 3.20 14.10 13.06
N HIS A 76 4.31 14.85 13.02
CA HIS A 76 4.62 15.73 11.89
C HIS A 76 4.88 14.91 10.63
N PHE A 77 5.70 13.87 10.72
CA PHE A 77 5.92 12.95 9.60
C PHE A 77 4.59 12.38 9.08
N ALA A 78 3.69 11.96 9.98
CA ALA A 78 2.41 11.41 9.60
C ALA A 78 1.52 12.44 8.87
N SER A 79 1.48 13.67 9.40
CA SER A 79 0.76 14.79 8.79
C SER A 79 1.26 15.14 7.40
N ASP A 80 2.58 15.14 7.19
CA ASP A 80 3.21 15.47 5.91
C ASP A 80 2.95 14.43 4.82
N ILE A 81 2.89 13.16 5.20
CA ILE A 81 2.83 12.03 4.26
C ILE A 81 1.39 11.65 3.92
N LEU A 82 0.43 11.89 4.84
CA LEU A 82 -0.97 11.52 4.67
C LEU A 82 -1.58 11.98 3.32
N PRO A 83 -1.38 13.22 2.84
CA PRO A 83 -1.94 13.65 1.55
C PRO A 83 -1.50 12.78 0.37
N ALA A 84 -0.21 12.42 0.31
CA ALA A 84 0.32 11.58 -0.77
C ALA A 84 -0.24 10.15 -0.69
N VAL A 85 -0.39 9.59 0.52
CA VAL A 85 -0.99 8.26 0.70
C VAL A 85 -2.46 8.23 0.28
N LEU A 86 -3.22 9.29 0.58
CA LEU A 86 -4.61 9.44 0.12
C LEU A 86 -4.70 9.51 -1.41
N GLU A 87 -3.80 10.27 -2.05
CA GLU A 87 -3.72 10.35 -3.52
C GLU A 87 -3.37 8.99 -4.14
N HIS A 88 -2.37 8.30 -3.58
CA HIS A 88 -2.00 6.95 -4.02
C HIS A 88 -3.14 5.95 -3.87
N LEU A 89 -3.88 5.99 -2.75
CA LEU A 89 -5.05 5.14 -2.54
C LEU A 89 -6.12 5.40 -3.61
N GLN A 90 -6.38 6.67 -3.94
CA GLN A 90 -7.32 7.03 -4.99
C GLN A 90 -6.86 6.50 -6.35
N MET A 91 -5.60 6.73 -6.71
CA MET A 91 -5.02 6.21 -7.95
C MET A 91 -5.12 4.68 -8.03
N ALA A 92 -4.87 3.97 -6.94
CA ALA A 92 -4.96 2.52 -6.90
C ALA A 92 -6.41 2.02 -7.14
N ARG A 93 -7.40 2.70 -6.55
CA ARG A 93 -8.83 2.42 -6.80
C ARG A 93 -9.22 2.66 -8.26
N ASP A 94 -8.70 3.73 -8.86
CA ASP A 94 -8.97 4.05 -10.26
C ASP A 94 -8.34 3.04 -11.22
N ILE A 95 -7.11 2.61 -10.94
CA ILE A 95 -6.44 1.53 -11.70
C ILE A 95 -7.26 0.24 -11.59
N ARG A 96 -7.68 -0.15 -10.38
CA ARG A 96 -8.51 -1.36 -10.20
C ARG A 96 -9.82 -1.27 -11.00
N SER A 97 -10.50 -0.13 -10.98
CA SER A 97 -11.72 0.08 -11.79
C SER A 97 -11.46 -0.10 -13.29
N LYS A 98 -10.31 0.38 -13.77
CA LYS A 98 -9.90 0.24 -15.18
C LYS A 98 -9.50 -1.19 -15.53
N LEU A 99 -8.94 -1.98 -14.62
CA LEU A 99 -8.57 -3.38 -14.86
C LEU A 99 -9.78 -4.33 -14.90
N VAL A 100 -10.80 -4.07 -14.07
CA VAL A 100 -11.99 -4.92 -14.00
C VAL A 100 -12.89 -4.76 -15.24
N LYS A 101 -12.94 -3.57 -15.86
CA LYS A 101 -13.79 -3.32 -17.03
C LYS A 101 -13.43 -4.19 -18.26
N PRO A 102 -12.16 -4.28 -18.70
CA PRO A 102 -11.73 -5.21 -19.75
C PRO A 102 -11.90 -6.68 -19.35
N ALA A 103 -11.54 -7.05 -18.12
CA ALA A 103 -11.63 -8.44 -17.66
C ALA A 103 -13.08 -9.00 -17.72
N LEU A 104 -14.08 -8.17 -17.42
CA LEU A 104 -15.49 -8.54 -17.56
C LEU A 104 -15.94 -8.67 -19.02
N ALA A 105 -15.41 -7.85 -19.92
CA ALA A 105 -15.71 -7.92 -21.35
C ALA A 105 -15.14 -9.22 -21.97
N ASP A 106 -13.91 -9.59 -21.62
CA ASP A 106 -13.25 -10.80 -22.12
C ASP A 106 -13.94 -12.09 -21.61
N ALA A 107 -14.39 -12.10 -20.35
CA ALA A 107 -15.14 -13.22 -19.78
C ALA A 107 -16.51 -13.41 -20.44
N SER A 108 -17.17 -12.31 -20.84
CA SER A 108 -18.46 -12.37 -21.53
C SER A 108 -18.37 -12.81 -23.00
N GLY A 109 -17.17 -12.74 -23.61
CA GLY A 109 -16.91 -13.18 -24.98
C GLY A 109 -16.64 -14.69 -25.13
N GLN A 110 -16.27 -15.40 -24.06
CA GLN A 110 -15.92 -16.83 -24.10
C GLN A 110 -17.13 -17.78 -23.93
N SER A 111 -18.33 -17.26 -23.68
CA SER A 111 -19.53 -18.10 -23.46
C SER A 111 -20.25 -18.53 -24.76
N LYS A 112 -19.63 -18.36 -25.93
CA LYS A 112 -20.17 -18.80 -27.23
C LYS A 112 -19.10 -19.47 -28.07
N LYS A 113 -18.84 -20.76 -27.83
CA LYS A 113 -18.33 -21.72 -28.83
C LYS A 113 -18.55 -23.13 -28.34
#